data_AF-A0A2P2CKR6-F1
#
_entry.id   AF-A0A2P2CKR6-F1
#
_cell.length_a   1.000
_cell.length_b   1.000
_cell.length_c   1.000
_cell.angle_alpha   90.00
_cell.angle_beta   90.00
_cell.angle_gamma   90.00
#
_symmetry.space_group_name_H-M   'P 1'
#
loop_
_entity.id
_entity.type
_entity.pdbx_description
1 polymer ?
#
loop_
_entity_poly.entity_id
_entity_poly.type
_entity_poly.pdbx_seq_one_letter_code
_entity_poly.pdbx_strand_id
1 'polypeptide(L)'
;MTIQHSPAPARSDVAARDAGTTVAERPYAVHGAVLTAGALAWATAMAFSGIDPATRGEEVAFSLSSGLFQVGLLFLLRTLWRTRALGTGRLARVALRVEAFAVVLAIGSTAGDGLGLTDMDQAGWMALDAFWPLSMLGMFLIGIRIAVAGRWKGLSRFWPMVAESWAVVVIPTLGIFGDTAAHVVAVAHLVVGYAVLGLLVSRKTD
;
A
#
# COMPACT_ATOMS: atom_id res chain seq x y z
N MET A 1 -71.87 13.01 4.32
CA MET A 1 -71.19 13.20 3.02
C MET A 1 -69.95 12.32 3.07
N THR A 2 -69.90 11.23 2.29
CA THR A 2 -68.87 10.19 2.43
C THR A 2 -68.04 10.17 1.16
N ILE A 3 -66.72 10.36 1.27
CA ILE A 3 -65.78 10.38 0.13
C ILE A 3 -65.21 8.97 -0.05
N GLN A 4 -65.36 8.42 -1.25
CA GLN A 4 -64.85 7.10 -1.62
C GLN A 4 -63.59 7.27 -2.47
N HIS A 5 -62.44 6.78 -1.97
CA HIS A 5 -61.18 6.74 -2.71
C HIS A 5 -61.02 5.36 -3.35
N SER A 6 -61.07 5.30 -4.68
CA SER A 6 -60.66 4.11 -5.43
C SER A 6 -59.24 4.33 -5.97
N PRO A 7 -58.27 3.43 -5.70
CA PRO A 7 -56.91 3.57 -6.22
C PRO A 7 -56.89 3.49 -7.76
N ALA A 8 -56.05 4.30 -8.39
CA ALA A 8 -55.87 4.25 -9.85
C ALA A 8 -55.17 2.93 -10.25
N PRO A 9 -55.58 2.28 -11.36
CA PRO A 9 -54.94 1.05 -11.84
C PRO A 9 -53.47 1.28 -12.20
N ALA A 10 -52.59 0.37 -11.79
CA ALA A 10 -51.19 0.41 -12.15
C ALA A 10 -51.02 0.14 -13.66
N ARG A 11 -50.30 1.04 -14.34
CA ARG A 11 -49.95 0.93 -15.76
C ARG A 11 -48.98 -0.22 -15.99
N SER A 12 -49.42 -1.25 -16.72
CA SER A 12 -48.64 -2.43 -17.10
C SER A 12 -47.98 -2.33 -18.48
N ASP A 13 -48.18 -1.20 -19.18
CA ASP A 13 -47.65 -0.90 -20.52
C ASP A 13 -46.19 -0.42 -20.51
N VAL A 14 -45.63 -0.15 -19.32
CA VAL A 14 -44.23 0.24 -19.19
C VAL A 14 -43.39 -1.03 -19.02
N ALA A 15 -42.64 -1.41 -20.05
CA ALA A 15 -41.61 -2.44 -19.94
C ALA A 15 -40.71 -2.11 -18.75
N ALA A 16 -40.61 -3.03 -17.78
CA ALA A 16 -39.69 -2.90 -16.68
C ALA A 16 -38.30 -2.67 -17.29
N ARG A 17 -37.70 -1.52 -16.99
CA ARG A 17 -36.29 -1.28 -17.34
C ARG A 17 -35.54 -2.45 -16.72
N ASP A 18 -34.89 -3.27 -17.56
CA ASP A 18 -33.91 -4.22 -17.07
C ASP A 18 -32.99 -3.43 -16.17
N ALA A 19 -33.01 -3.76 -14.87
CA ALA A 19 -31.98 -3.33 -13.96
C ALA A 19 -30.72 -4.08 -14.40
N GLY A 20 -30.13 -3.64 -15.51
CA GLY A 20 -28.88 -4.14 -16.03
C GLY A 20 -27.93 -4.13 -14.85
N THR A 21 -27.39 -5.30 -14.52
CA THR A 21 -26.36 -5.45 -13.51
C THR A 21 -25.24 -4.49 -13.85
N THR A 22 -25.25 -3.30 -13.26
CA THR A 22 -24.14 -2.36 -13.34
C THR A 22 -23.01 -3.05 -12.61
N VAL A 23 -22.07 -3.60 -13.38
CA VAL A 23 -20.83 -4.16 -12.83
C VAL A 23 -20.23 -3.06 -11.98
N ALA A 24 -20.14 -3.29 -10.66
CA ALA A 24 -19.58 -2.30 -9.76
C ALA A 24 -18.16 -1.98 -10.23
N GLU A 25 -17.95 -0.75 -10.71
CA GLU A 25 -16.64 -0.32 -11.19
C GLU A 25 -15.65 -0.38 -10.04
N ARG A 26 -14.53 -1.07 -10.25
CA ARG A 26 -13.43 -1.19 -9.29
C ARG A 26 -12.21 -0.44 -9.81
N PRO A 27 -12.22 0.90 -9.81
CA PRO A 27 -11.16 1.71 -10.42
C PRO A 27 -9.77 1.46 -9.83
N TYR A 28 -9.71 0.92 -8.60
CA TYR A 28 -8.46 0.63 -7.89
C TYR A 28 -8.07 -0.86 -7.91
N ALA A 29 -8.75 -1.71 -8.68
CA ALA A 29 -8.46 -3.15 -8.76
C ALA A 29 -6.98 -3.43 -9.08
N VAL A 30 -6.47 -2.78 -10.14
CA VAL A 30 -5.07 -2.90 -10.55
C VAL A 30 -4.12 -2.33 -9.48
N HIS A 31 -4.49 -1.23 -8.82
CA HIS A 31 -3.64 -0.61 -7.80
C HIS A 31 -3.40 -1.57 -6.63
N GLY A 32 -4.48 -2.21 -6.16
CA GLY A 32 -4.42 -3.21 -5.11
C GLY A 32 -3.71 -4.49 -5.53
N ALA A 33 -3.91 -4.93 -6.78
CA ALA A 33 -3.24 -6.12 -7.31
C ALA A 33 -1.72 -5.95 -7.39
N VAL A 34 -1.23 -4.81 -7.88
CA VAL A 34 0.22 -4.51 -7.95
C VAL A 34 0.83 -4.47 -6.56
N LEU A 35 0.17 -3.82 -5.59
CA LEU A 35 0.64 -3.79 -4.20
C LEU A 35 0.70 -5.21 -3.60
N THR A 36 -0.34 -6.02 -3.83
CA THR A 36 -0.41 -7.39 -3.33
C THR A 36 0.71 -8.24 -3.92
N ALA A 37 0.89 -8.19 -5.25
CA ALA A 37 1.90 -8.96 -5.96
C ALA A 37 3.32 -8.56 -5.51
N GLY A 38 3.60 -7.27 -5.40
CA GLY A 38 4.89 -6.77 -4.91
C GLY A 38 5.18 -7.21 -3.47
N ALA A 39 4.21 -7.07 -2.57
CA ALA A 39 4.35 -7.50 -1.19
C ALA A 39 4.64 -9.01 -1.07
N LEU A 40 3.92 -9.85 -1.83
CA LEU A 40 4.14 -11.29 -1.84
C LEU A 40 5.48 -11.68 -2.49
N ALA A 41 5.88 -11.01 -3.57
CA ALA A 41 7.16 -11.24 -4.21
C ALA A 41 8.32 -10.95 -3.24
N TRP A 42 8.28 -9.80 -2.57
CA TRP A 42 9.33 -9.42 -1.63
C TRP A 42 9.31 -10.28 -0.36
N ALA A 43 8.13 -10.63 0.16
CA ALA A 43 8.00 -11.58 1.25
C ALA A 43 8.61 -12.94 0.90
N THR A 44 8.42 -13.39 -0.35
CA THR A 44 8.97 -14.66 -0.83
C THR A 44 10.50 -14.59 -0.92
N ALA A 45 11.05 -13.53 -1.52
CA ALA A 45 12.50 -13.33 -1.57
C ALA A 45 13.11 -13.29 -0.15
N MET A 46 12.49 -12.54 0.76
CA MET A 46 12.93 -12.44 2.15
C MET A 46 12.81 -13.78 2.89
N ALA A 47 11.76 -14.58 2.64
CA ALA A 47 11.61 -15.90 3.26
C ALA A 47 12.73 -16.88 2.89
N PHE A 48 13.32 -16.76 1.69
CA PHE A 48 14.41 -17.61 1.23
C PHE A 48 15.80 -17.04 1.55
N SER A 49 15.97 -15.72 1.45
CA SER A 49 17.27 -15.05 1.58
C SER A 49 17.50 -14.39 2.94
N GLY A 50 16.49 -14.33 3.81
CA GLY A 50 16.52 -13.52 5.02
C GLY A 50 16.28 -12.03 4.76
N ILE A 51 16.49 -11.22 5.80
CA ILE A 51 16.38 -9.74 5.72
C ILE A 51 17.66 -9.07 5.21
N ASP A 52 18.76 -9.81 5.18
CA ASP A 52 20.08 -9.37 4.72
C ASP A 52 20.64 -10.41 3.73
N PRO A 53 20.55 -10.16 2.41
CA PRO A 53 20.98 -11.12 1.39
C PRO A 53 22.51 -11.30 1.40
N ALA A 54 22.97 -12.56 1.40
CA ALA A 54 24.39 -12.89 1.54
C ALA A 54 25.13 -13.06 0.20
N THR A 55 24.39 -13.39 -0.86
CA THR A 55 24.97 -13.61 -2.19
C THR A 55 24.46 -12.60 -3.22
N ARG A 56 25.25 -12.39 -4.30
CA ARG A 56 24.84 -11.48 -5.38
C ARG A 56 23.51 -11.89 -6.04
N GLY A 57 23.25 -13.19 -6.15
CA GLY A 57 21.98 -13.70 -6.70
C GLY A 57 20.80 -13.39 -5.79
N GLU A 58 20.98 -13.54 -4.48
CA GLU A 58 19.98 -13.18 -3.48
C GLU A 58 19.72 -11.67 -3.46
N GLU A 59 20.78 -10.85 -3.56
CA GLU A 59 20.68 -9.39 -3.60
C GLU A 59 19.88 -8.93 -4.83
N VAL A 60 20.15 -9.47 -6.02
CA VAL A 60 19.38 -9.15 -7.22
C VAL A 60 17.91 -9.55 -7.07
N ALA A 61 17.62 -10.74 -6.53
CA ALA A 61 16.25 -11.18 -6.29
C ALA A 61 15.54 -10.32 -5.25
N PHE A 62 16.23 -9.94 -4.17
CA PHE A 62 15.74 -9.08 -3.12
C PHE A 62 15.43 -7.68 -3.67
N SER A 63 16.33 -7.08 -4.45
CA SER A 63 16.15 -5.75 -5.04
C SER A 63 15.05 -5.71 -6.10
N LEU A 64 14.94 -6.74 -6.96
CA LEU A 64 13.85 -6.80 -7.94
C LEU A 64 12.48 -6.93 -7.27
N SER A 65 12.39 -7.77 -6.25
CA SER A 65 11.13 -8.00 -5.53
C SER A 65 10.73 -6.83 -4.64
N SER A 66 11.68 -6.21 -3.93
CA SER A 66 11.45 -4.98 -3.16
C SER A 66 11.12 -3.79 -4.06
N GLY A 67 11.75 -3.68 -5.23
CA GLY A 67 11.42 -2.69 -6.26
C GLY A 67 9.97 -2.83 -6.75
N LEU A 68 9.52 -4.07 -7.02
CA LEU A 68 8.12 -4.32 -7.38
C LEU A 68 7.15 -3.90 -6.25
N PHE A 69 7.52 -4.18 -5.00
CA PHE A 69 6.76 -3.72 -3.84
C PHE A 69 6.68 -2.19 -3.74
N GLN A 70 7.79 -1.48 -3.93
CA GLN A 70 7.84 -0.02 -3.93
C GLN A 70 6.99 0.60 -5.05
N VAL A 71 6.95 -0.02 -6.24
CA VAL A 71 6.00 0.36 -7.30
C VAL A 71 4.56 0.21 -6.81
N GLY A 72 4.25 -0.87 -6.09
CA GLY A 72 2.98 -1.04 -5.38
C GLY A 72 2.63 0.09 -4.43
N LEU A 73 3.61 0.63 -3.69
CA LEU A 73 3.43 1.79 -2.80
C LEU A 73 3.07 3.05 -3.59
N LEU A 74 3.64 3.27 -4.78
CA LEU A 74 3.24 4.39 -5.64
C LEU A 74 1.77 4.28 -6.08
N PHE A 75 1.30 3.07 -6.40
CA PHE A 75 -0.11 2.82 -6.66
C PHE A 75 -0.99 3.04 -5.42
N LEU A 76 -0.53 2.65 -4.23
CA LEU A 76 -1.21 2.95 -2.97
C LEU A 76 -1.34 4.46 -2.75
N LEU A 77 -0.25 5.21 -2.86
CA LEU A 77 -0.24 6.68 -2.73
C LEU A 77 -1.20 7.34 -3.73
N ARG A 78 -1.25 6.83 -4.96
CA ARG A 78 -2.21 7.28 -5.97
C ARG A 78 -3.66 7.03 -5.54
N THR A 79 -3.98 5.86 -4.98
CA THR A 79 -5.30 5.58 -4.43
C THR A 79 -5.62 6.50 -3.25
N LEU A 80 -4.66 6.73 -2.34
CA LEU A 80 -4.83 7.65 -1.21
C LEU A 80 -5.14 9.07 -1.66
N TRP A 81 -4.46 9.53 -2.71
CA TRP A 81 -4.71 10.82 -3.34
C TRP A 81 -6.11 10.92 -3.94
N ARG A 82 -6.49 9.93 -4.77
CA ARG A 82 -7.78 9.92 -5.49
C ARG A 82 -8.97 9.84 -4.54
N THR A 83 -8.89 8.96 -3.54
CA THR A 83 -9.93 8.79 -2.52
C THR A 83 -9.88 9.85 -1.41
N ARG A 84 -8.92 10.79 -1.48
CA ARG A 84 -8.70 11.85 -0.49
C ARG A 84 -8.64 11.29 0.94
N ALA A 85 -7.96 10.16 1.12
CA ALA A 85 -7.95 9.38 2.35
C ALA A 85 -7.48 10.19 3.56
N LEU A 86 -6.50 11.08 3.36
CA LEU A 86 -5.93 11.97 4.38
C LEU A 86 -6.72 13.28 4.55
N GLY A 87 -7.71 13.56 3.69
CA GLY A 87 -8.44 14.83 3.61
C GLY A 87 -8.11 15.67 2.37
N THR A 88 -8.72 16.85 2.27
CA THR A 88 -8.59 17.78 1.12
C THR A 88 -7.62 18.94 1.33
N GLY A 89 -7.07 19.07 2.55
CA GLY A 89 -6.19 20.16 2.93
C GLY A 89 -4.88 20.19 2.14
N ARG A 90 -4.20 21.35 2.15
CA ARG A 90 -2.87 21.51 1.52
C ARG A 90 -1.84 20.56 2.14
N LEU A 91 -1.83 20.43 3.46
CA LEU A 91 -0.90 19.55 4.18
C LEU A 91 -1.02 18.08 3.73
N ALA A 92 -2.25 17.56 3.60
CA ALA A 92 -2.47 16.20 3.11
C ALA A 92 -1.91 15.96 1.70
N ARG A 93 -2.04 16.97 0.82
CA ARG A 93 -1.50 16.91 -0.54
C ARG A 93 0.02 17.03 -0.57
N VAL A 94 0.61 17.87 0.27
CA VAL A 94 2.07 17.99 0.37
C VAL A 94 2.66 16.70 0.92
N ALA A 95 2.09 16.14 1.98
CA ALA A 95 2.55 14.87 2.56
C ALA A 95 2.60 13.75 1.52
N LEU A 96 1.52 13.54 0.75
CA LEU A 96 1.50 12.51 -0.30
C LEU A 96 2.53 12.74 -1.43
N ARG A 97 2.88 14.00 -1.73
CA ARG A 97 3.88 14.32 -2.76
C ARG A 97 5.29 14.12 -2.26
N VAL A 98 5.58 14.56 -1.04
CA VAL A 98 6.87 14.34 -0.37
C VAL A 98 7.11 12.85 -0.25
N GLU A 99 6.08 12.09 0.14
CA GLU A 99 6.17 10.64 0.24
C GLU A 99 6.41 9.98 -1.13
N ALA A 100 5.66 10.37 -2.17
CA ALA A 100 5.89 9.83 -3.51
C ALA A 100 7.31 10.13 -4.00
N PHE A 101 7.85 11.31 -3.67
CA PHE A 101 9.23 11.66 -3.98
C PHE A 101 10.23 10.77 -3.21
N ALA A 102 10.01 10.55 -1.92
CA ALA A 102 10.84 9.66 -1.10
C ALA A 102 10.83 8.22 -1.62
N VAL A 103 9.66 7.67 -1.96
CA VAL A 103 9.54 6.33 -2.56
C VAL A 103 10.27 6.25 -3.90
N VAL A 104 10.18 7.28 -4.75
CA VAL A 104 10.91 7.29 -6.03
C VAL A 104 12.42 7.28 -5.82
N LEU A 105 12.93 8.02 -4.84
CA LEU A 105 14.36 7.98 -4.49
C LEU A 105 14.76 6.61 -3.91
N ALA A 106 13.92 6.02 -3.06
CA ALA A 106 14.14 4.67 -2.54
C ALA A 106 14.19 3.61 -3.66
N ILE A 107 13.32 3.71 -4.68
CA ILE A 107 13.39 2.88 -5.89
C ILE A 107 14.72 3.08 -6.62
N GLY A 108 15.22 4.32 -6.68
CA GLY A 108 16.54 4.62 -7.23
C GLY A 108 17.66 3.90 -6.48
N SER A 109 17.62 3.88 -5.14
CA SER A 109 18.57 3.13 -4.29
C SER A 109 18.52 1.63 -4.61
N THR A 110 17.32 1.06 -4.53
CA THR A 110 17.08 -0.36 -4.80
C THR A 110 17.51 -0.79 -6.21
N ALA A 111 17.32 0.08 -7.21
CA ALA A 111 17.80 -0.17 -8.56
C ALA A 111 19.34 -0.16 -8.62
N GLY A 112 19.99 0.76 -7.89
CA GLY A 112 21.45 0.78 -7.72
C GLY A 112 21.98 -0.55 -7.18
N ASP A 113 21.37 -1.06 -6.11
CA ASP A 113 21.76 -2.33 -5.47
C ASP A 113 21.56 -3.50 -6.44
N GLY A 114 20.38 -3.59 -7.05
CA GLY A 114 20.05 -4.62 -8.03
C GLY A 114 20.95 -4.62 -9.26
N LEU A 115 21.53 -3.47 -9.63
CA LEU A 115 22.50 -3.34 -10.72
C LEU A 115 23.96 -3.47 -10.27
N GLY A 116 24.23 -3.42 -8.96
CA GLY A 116 25.57 -3.56 -8.39
C GLY A 116 26.39 -2.29 -8.56
N LEU A 117 25.71 -1.14 -8.56
CA LEU A 117 26.28 0.18 -8.75
C LEU A 117 26.51 0.93 -7.44
N THR A 118 25.89 0.44 -6.36
CA THR A 118 25.91 1.08 -5.06
C THR A 118 27.27 0.94 -4.39
N ASP A 119 27.74 2.05 -3.83
CA ASP A 119 28.98 2.13 -3.05
C ASP A 119 28.73 2.96 -1.78
N MET A 120 28.64 2.28 -0.63
CA MET A 120 28.29 2.90 0.64
C MET A 120 29.41 3.75 1.25
N ASP A 121 30.62 3.73 0.69
CA ASP A 121 31.66 4.69 1.07
C ASP A 121 31.41 6.09 0.48
N GLN A 122 30.51 6.19 -0.51
CA GLN A 122 30.14 7.46 -1.13
C GLN A 122 28.89 8.05 -0.48
N ALA A 123 29.01 9.30 -0.03
CA ALA A 123 27.91 10.03 0.63
C ALA A 123 26.62 10.12 -0.22
N GLY A 124 26.75 10.13 -1.55
CA GLY A 124 25.59 10.14 -2.46
C GLY A 124 24.72 8.89 -2.34
N TRP A 125 25.34 7.71 -2.29
CA TRP A 125 24.63 6.44 -2.14
C TRP A 125 24.03 6.28 -0.76
N MET A 126 24.76 6.63 0.30
CA MET A 126 24.22 6.65 1.66
C MET A 126 23.00 7.58 1.79
N ALA A 127 23.07 8.77 1.19
CA ALA A 127 21.96 9.72 1.20
C ALA A 127 20.74 9.20 0.42
N LEU A 128 20.97 8.49 -0.69
CA LEU A 128 19.90 7.87 -1.48
C LEU A 128 19.24 6.72 -0.73
N ASP A 129 20.04 5.86 -0.08
CA ASP A 129 19.58 4.72 0.69
C ASP A 129 18.73 5.14 1.89
N ALA A 130 19.09 6.25 2.53
CA ALA A 130 18.33 6.83 3.65
C ALA A 130 16.87 7.17 3.31
N PHE A 131 16.51 7.32 2.03
CA PHE A 131 15.11 7.56 1.63
C PHE A 131 14.22 6.33 1.83
N TRP A 132 14.77 5.12 1.87
CA TRP A 132 13.99 3.92 2.14
C TRP A 132 13.40 3.89 3.56
N PRO A 133 14.20 3.95 4.65
CA PRO A 133 13.65 3.97 6.00
C PRO A 133 12.87 5.26 6.28
N LEU A 134 13.25 6.39 5.67
CA LEU A 134 12.52 7.65 5.81
C LEU A 134 11.12 7.57 5.20
N SER A 135 11.00 6.96 4.01
CA SER A 135 9.70 6.70 3.36
C SER A 135 8.83 5.76 4.19
N MET A 136 9.39 4.68 4.75
CA MET A 136 8.63 3.79 5.63
C MET A 136 8.04 4.53 6.84
N LEU A 137 8.82 5.44 7.46
CA LEU A 137 8.31 6.27 8.55
C LEU A 137 7.24 7.26 8.07
N GLY A 138 7.44 7.90 6.92
CA GLY A 138 6.48 8.83 6.34
C GLY A 138 5.14 8.16 6.00
N MET A 139 5.19 6.99 5.37
CA MET A 139 4.03 6.13 5.11
C MET A 139 3.33 5.72 6.41
N PHE A 140 4.06 5.37 7.48
CA PHE A 140 3.46 5.05 8.77
C PHE A 140 2.65 6.22 9.34
N LEU A 141 3.22 7.42 9.33
CA LEU A 141 2.53 8.64 9.77
C LEU A 141 1.30 8.94 8.90
N ILE A 142 1.37 8.67 7.60
CA ILE A 142 0.22 8.72 6.69
C ILE A 142 -0.85 7.70 7.10
N GLY A 143 -0.46 6.47 7.44
CA GLY A 143 -1.34 5.42 7.96
C GLY A 143 -2.11 5.87 9.21
N ILE A 144 -1.41 6.43 10.19
CA ILE A 144 -2.02 7.03 11.38
C ILE A 144 -3.00 8.14 10.97
N ARG A 145 -2.59 9.03 10.07
CA ARG A 145 -3.43 10.15 9.62
C ARG A 145 -4.71 9.68 8.94
N ILE A 146 -4.68 8.58 8.17
CA ILE A 146 -5.86 7.96 7.56
C ILE A 146 -6.81 7.42 8.63
N ALA A 147 -6.28 6.71 9.63
CA ALA A 147 -7.05 6.19 10.74
C ALA A 147 -7.76 7.31 11.52
N VAL A 148 -7.06 8.43 11.76
CA VAL A 148 -7.63 9.62 12.40
C VAL A 148 -8.62 10.34 11.49
N ALA A 149 -8.35 10.46 10.18
CA ALA A 149 -9.25 11.11 9.22
C ALA A 149 -10.63 10.44 9.16
N GLY A 150 -10.64 9.11 9.30
CA GLY A 150 -11.85 8.30 9.24
C GLY A 150 -12.58 8.40 7.89
N ARG A 151 -11.91 8.81 6.82
CA ARG A 151 -12.49 8.88 5.46
C ARG A 151 -12.63 7.51 4.84
N TRP A 152 -11.64 6.65 5.06
CA TRP A 152 -11.79 5.22 4.84
C TRP A 152 -12.56 4.61 6.02
N LYS A 153 -13.42 3.61 5.75
CA LYS A 153 -14.36 3.03 6.72
C LYS A 153 -14.08 1.53 6.94
N GLY A 154 -14.58 0.99 8.05
CA GLY A 154 -14.37 -0.41 8.43
C GLY A 154 -12.89 -0.75 8.58
N LEU A 155 -12.51 -1.97 8.20
CA LEU A 155 -11.11 -2.44 8.27
C LEU A 155 -10.14 -1.54 7.49
N SER A 156 -10.56 -1.04 6.33
CA SER A 156 -9.73 -0.16 5.50
C SER A 156 -9.30 1.12 6.23
N ARG A 157 -10.03 1.55 7.28
CA ARG A 157 -9.65 2.72 8.07
C ARG A 157 -8.30 2.55 8.79
N PHE A 158 -8.06 1.38 9.35
CA PHE A 158 -6.91 1.13 10.25
C PHE A 158 -5.81 0.32 9.58
N TRP A 159 -6.15 -0.45 8.54
CA TRP A 159 -5.19 -1.34 7.89
C TRP A 159 -3.95 -0.65 7.31
N PRO A 160 -4.03 0.57 6.71
CA PRO A 160 -2.83 1.30 6.31
C PRO A 160 -1.86 1.49 7.49
N MET A 161 -2.34 1.86 8.67
CA MET A 161 -1.47 2.03 9.85
C MET A 161 -0.75 0.73 10.24
N VAL A 162 -1.43 -0.43 10.11
CA VAL A 162 -0.86 -1.75 10.42
C VAL A 162 0.12 -2.21 9.35
N ALA A 163 -0.17 -1.97 8.07
CA ALA A 163 0.74 -2.33 6.98
C ALA A 163 2.00 -1.47 7.03
N GLU A 164 1.82 -0.15 7.12
CA GLU A 164 2.92 0.82 7.11
C GLU A 164 3.75 0.84 8.41
N SER A 165 3.33 0.11 9.46
CA SER A 165 4.13 -0.02 10.68
C SER A 165 5.34 -0.95 10.52
N TRP A 166 5.63 -1.46 9.31
CA TRP A 166 6.72 -2.39 9.06
C TRP A 166 8.03 -1.95 9.70
N ALA A 167 8.54 -0.74 9.43
CA ALA A 167 9.81 -0.29 10.01
C ALA A 167 9.75 -0.15 11.54
N VAL A 168 8.63 0.36 12.06
CA VAL A 168 8.41 0.59 13.50
C VAL A 168 8.25 -0.72 14.26
N VAL A 169 7.91 -1.83 13.60
CA VAL A 169 7.78 -3.14 14.22
C VAL A 169 9.01 -4.00 13.97
N VAL A 170 9.46 -4.12 12.72
CA VAL A 170 10.55 -5.01 12.32
C VAL A 170 11.89 -4.54 12.86
N ILE A 171 12.22 -3.24 12.79
CA ILE A 171 13.52 -2.74 13.26
C ILE A 171 13.68 -2.92 14.77
N PRO A 172 12.69 -2.55 15.63
CA PRO A 172 12.79 -2.89 17.05
C PRO A 172 12.79 -4.39 17.32
N THR A 173 12.08 -5.19 16.53
CA THR A 173 12.12 -6.66 16.66
C THR A 173 13.53 -7.18 16.43
N LEU A 174 14.23 -6.67 15.41
CA LEU A 174 15.63 -6.99 15.13
C LEU A 174 16.54 -6.62 16.30
N GLY A 175 16.38 -5.42 16.85
CA GLY A 175 17.21 -4.94 17.97
C GLY A 175 16.96 -5.68 19.29
N ILE A 176 15.74 -6.14 19.56
CA ILE A 176 15.35 -6.74 20.84
C ILE A 176 15.41 -8.28 20.82
N PHE A 177 14.96 -8.89 19.73
CA PHE A 177 14.78 -10.34 19.61
C PHE A 177 15.72 -10.99 18.59
N GLY A 178 16.52 -10.20 17.88
CA GLY A 178 17.52 -10.67 16.91
C GLY A 178 16.94 -11.00 15.53
N ASP A 179 17.84 -11.44 14.65
CA ASP A 179 17.59 -11.63 13.22
C ASP A 179 16.46 -12.63 12.92
N THR A 180 16.48 -13.82 13.54
CA THR A 180 15.49 -14.86 13.28
C THR A 180 14.07 -14.40 13.57
N ALA A 181 13.85 -13.68 14.68
CA ALA A 181 12.54 -13.16 15.03
C ALA A 181 12.12 -12.03 14.07
N ALA A 182 13.02 -11.11 13.76
CA ALA A 182 12.78 -10.01 12.83
C ALA A 182 12.41 -10.50 11.44
N HIS A 183 13.10 -11.52 10.94
CA HIS A 183 12.83 -12.16 9.66
C HIS A 183 11.38 -12.69 9.61
N VAL A 184 10.95 -13.50 10.59
CA VAL A 184 9.58 -14.02 10.63
C VAL A 184 8.56 -12.88 10.68
N VAL A 185 8.81 -11.86 11.50
CA VAL A 185 7.91 -10.71 11.65
C VAL A 185 7.84 -9.87 10.38
N ALA A 186 8.95 -9.70 9.67
CA ALA A 186 9.04 -8.93 8.42
C ALA A 186 8.24 -9.60 7.30
N VAL A 187 8.44 -10.91 7.10
CA VAL A 187 7.67 -11.71 6.13
C VAL A 187 6.18 -11.68 6.47
N ALA A 188 5.82 -11.89 7.75
CA ALA A 188 4.44 -11.83 8.20
C ALA A 188 3.81 -10.44 7.98
N HIS A 189 4.56 -9.34 8.20
CA HIS A 189 4.07 -7.99 7.93
C HIS A 189 3.81 -7.74 6.43
N LEU A 190 4.66 -8.26 5.54
CA LEU A 190 4.43 -8.11 4.11
C LEU A 190 3.18 -8.87 3.65
N VAL A 191 2.99 -10.09 4.15
CA VAL A 191 1.82 -10.92 3.80
C VAL A 191 0.53 -10.37 4.44
N VAL A 192 0.51 -10.20 5.76
CA VAL A 192 -0.70 -9.82 6.49
C VAL A 192 -0.96 -8.31 6.43
N GLY A 193 0.08 -7.49 6.48
CA GLY A 193 -0.04 -6.04 6.36
C GLY A 193 -0.32 -5.65 4.92
N TYR A 194 0.68 -5.73 4.06
CA TYR A 194 0.63 -5.15 2.72
C TYR A 194 -0.18 -5.96 1.70
N ALA A 195 -0.10 -7.29 1.69
CA ALA A 195 -0.88 -8.08 0.72
C ALA A 195 -2.39 -7.94 1.01
N VAL A 196 -2.80 -8.00 2.29
CA VAL A 196 -4.20 -7.72 2.67
C VAL A 196 -4.58 -6.26 2.40
N LEU A 197 -3.68 -5.29 2.63
CA LEU A 197 -3.94 -3.90 2.26
C LEU A 197 -4.22 -3.76 0.75
N GLY A 198 -3.43 -4.42 -0.09
CA GLY A 198 -3.63 -4.47 -1.53
C GLY A 198 -4.99 -5.06 -1.90
N LEU A 199 -5.40 -6.15 -1.25
CA LEU A 199 -6.74 -6.71 -1.42
C LEU A 199 -7.84 -5.72 -1.01
N LEU A 200 -7.69 -5.00 0.10
CA LEU A 200 -8.64 -3.97 0.52
C LEU A 200 -8.71 -2.82 -0.50
N VAL A 201 -7.56 -2.36 -1.01
CA VAL A 201 -7.47 -1.32 -2.04
C VAL A 201 -8.15 -1.76 -3.33
N SER A 202 -7.95 -3.00 -3.77
CA SER A 202 -8.53 -3.53 -5.02
C SER A 202 -10.07 -3.52 -5.03
N ARG A 203 -10.68 -3.49 -3.85
CA ARG A 203 -12.13 -3.51 -3.65
C ARG A 203 -12.73 -2.11 -3.46
N LYS A 204 -11.91 -1.05 -3.46
CA LYS A 204 -12.40 0.31 -3.26
C LYS A 204 -13.18 0.81 -4.47
N THR A 205 -14.30 1.44 -4.15
CA THR A 205 -15.06 2.33 -5.01
C THR A 205 -14.79 3.78 -4.57
N ASP A 206 -15.02 4.75 -5.44
CA ASP A 206 -14.73 6.18 -5.18
C ASP A 206 -15.43 6.76 -3.94
#